data_AF-A0A7I8BSQ9-F1
#
_entry.id   AF-A0A7I8BSQ9-F1
#
_cell.length_a   1.000
_cell.length_b   1.000
_cell.length_c   1.000
_cell.angle_alpha   90.00
_cell.angle_beta   90.00
_cell.angle_gamma   90.00
#
_symmetry.space_group_name_H-M   'P 1'
#
loop_
_entity.id
_entity.type
_entity.pdbx_description
1 polymer ?
#
loop_
_entity_poly.entity_id
_entity_poly.type
_entity_poly.pdbx_seq_one_letter_code
_entity_poly.pdbx_strand_id
1 'polypeptide(L)'
;MAGSFIEVAARDGGRFNAYMARPAQGSGPGLVLLQEIFGINDYLKQTADRYAEEGYVVLVPDLFWRMQPNVVLGYDGDDMKRALDFHAKFDVDLAVQDIAATLDALRALPEQQGKVGAVGYCLGGKLAMLAAARTDVDCAVSYYGVGLDTYIDEVKNIRCPMVFHFPENDAYCPPPVREQIGAALRTHPDIEQYVYPGCDHAFAAPARPQYDKPAAMMAYSRTLALLRKVLGPIYDLNTLWEQHCYFEFATRDVEAVMPTMVAQPYVNHVPTMTGGVGYDNLKRFYTNHFVNSNPPDTKLIPISRTIGSDRIVDEFIFACTHSCEIDWLLPGVVPTGKYFEVPMLAVVCFRGDKLYNEHIYWDQASVLVQVGLLDPKGLPVAGIESARKLLDEKLPSNQLMGDKWSA
;
A
#
# COMPACT_ATOMS: atom_id res chain seq x y z
N MET A 1 -18.05 1.62 1.50
CA MET A 1 -19.37 1.07 1.94
C MET A 1 -19.06 -0.15 2.78
N ALA A 2 -19.73 -0.34 3.91
CA ALA A 2 -19.52 -1.56 4.70
C ALA A 2 -20.03 -2.79 3.92
N GLY A 3 -19.25 -3.86 3.89
CA GLY A 3 -19.66 -5.15 3.32
C GLY A 3 -20.85 -5.80 4.04
N SER A 4 -21.31 -6.92 3.49
CA SER A 4 -22.48 -7.69 3.96
C SER A 4 -22.16 -9.18 4.04
N PHE A 5 -22.86 -9.93 4.86
CA PHE A 5 -22.70 -11.39 4.89
C PHE A 5 -23.54 -12.07 3.81
N ILE A 6 -22.98 -13.10 3.19
CA ILE A 6 -23.68 -14.04 2.30
C ILE A 6 -23.53 -15.46 2.85
N GLU A 7 -24.43 -16.36 2.47
CA GLU A 7 -24.33 -17.78 2.79
C GLU A 7 -23.59 -18.52 1.66
N VAL A 8 -22.63 -19.36 2.03
CA VAL A 8 -21.88 -20.25 1.14
C VAL A 8 -22.28 -21.69 1.44
N ALA A 9 -22.59 -22.46 0.39
CA ALA A 9 -22.85 -23.88 0.50
C ALA A 9 -21.51 -24.65 0.53
N ALA A 10 -21.25 -25.37 1.63
CA ALA A 10 -20.11 -26.26 1.73
C ALA A 10 -20.31 -27.50 0.84
N ARG A 11 -19.21 -28.09 0.38
CA ARG A 11 -19.24 -29.25 -0.54
C ARG A 11 -19.77 -30.54 0.10
N ASP A 12 -19.84 -30.60 1.43
CA ASP A 12 -20.38 -31.72 2.21
C ASP A 12 -21.86 -31.53 2.61
N GLY A 13 -22.51 -30.49 2.10
CA GLY A 13 -23.93 -30.18 2.38
C GLY A 13 -24.17 -29.22 3.53
N GLY A 14 -23.12 -28.81 4.27
CA GLY A 14 -23.20 -27.74 5.26
C GLY A 14 -23.32 -26.35 4.64
N ARG A 15 -23.45 -25.32 5.49
CA ARG A 15 -23.48 -23.91 5.07
C ARG A 15 -22.79 -23.03 6.08
N PHE A 16 -22.09 -22.01 5.60
CA PHE A 16 -21.39 -21.05 6.43
C PHE A 16 -21.49 -19.63 5.88
N ASN A 17 -21.28 -18.64 6.73
CA ASN A 17 -21.32 -17.25 6.32
C ASN A 17 -19.96 -16.83 5.73
N ALA A 18 -20.01 -15.96 4.72
CA ALA A 18 -18.84 -15.23 4.24
C ALA A 18 -19.12 -13.73 4.25
N TYR A 19 -18.21 -12.93 4.77
CA TYR A 19 -18.29 -11.47 4.64
C TYR A 19 -17.88 -11.07 3.23
N MET A 20 -18.72 -10.27 2.57
CA MET A 20 -18.52 -9.81 1.20
C MET A 20 -18.32 -8.30 1.17
N ALA A 21 -17.17 -7.88 0.63
CA ALA A 21 -16.88 -6.49 0.29
C ALA A 21 -16.84 -6.33 -1.24
N ARG A 22 -17.40 -5.23 -1.75
CA ARG A 22 -17.54 -4.95 -3.18
C ARG A 22 -16.87 -3.63 -3.54
N PRO A 23 -16.21 -3.54 -4.71
CA PRO A 23 -15.62 -2.30 -5.15
C PRO A 23 -16.71 -1.27 -5.48
N ALA A 24 -16.40 0.02 -5.39
CA ALA A 24 -17.38 1.10 -5.62
C ALA A 24 -17.95 1.07 -7.06
N GLN A 25 -17.15 0.61 -8.03
CA GLN A 25 -17.54 0.41 -9.43
C GLN A 25 -18.50 -0.78 -9.64
N GLY A 26 -18.76 -1.58 -8.60
CA GLY A 26 -19.74 -2.67 -8.59
C GLY A 26 -19.16 -4.06 -8.89
N SER A 27 -18.20 -4.18 -9.81
CA SER A 27 -17.63 -5.47 -10.22
C SER A 27 -16.10 -5.45 -10.38
N GLY A 28 -15.48 -6.62 -10.31
CA GLY A 28 -14.03 -6.78 -10.48
C GLY A 28 -13.53 -8.22 -10.24
N PRO A 29 -12.22 -8.45 -10.30
CA PRO A 29 -11.61 -9.74 -9.98
C PRO A 29 -11.88 -10.16 -8.55
N GLY A 30 -11.88 -11.47 -8.33
CA GLY A 30 -12.25 -12.04 -7.04
C GLY A 30 -11.06 -12.23 -6.11
N LEU A 31 -11.28 -12.05 -4.81
CA LEU A 31 -10.31 -12.37 -3.78
C LEU A 31 -10.97 -13.13 -2.62
N VAL A 32 -10.39 -14.25 -2.21
CA VAL A 32 -10.74 -14.91 -0.96
C VAL A 32 -9.73 -14.50 0.11
N LEU A 33 -10.21 -13.86 1.17
CA LEU A 33 -9.40 -13.37 2.27
C LEU A 33 -9.51 -14.32 3.47
N LEU A 34 -8.39 -14.91 3.87
CA LEU A 34 -8.34 -16.01 4.83
C LEU A 34 -7.96 -15.53 6.23
N GLN A 35 -8.79 -15.90 7.20
CA GLN A 35 -8.73 -15.42 8.58
C GLN A 35 -7.47 -15.84 9.35
N GLU A 36 -7.13 -15.02 10.35
CA GLU A 36 -6.30 -15.43 11.48
C GLU A 36 -7.09 -16.37 12.43
N ILE A 37 -6.55 -16.65 13.61
CA ILE A 37 -7.22 -17.48 14.63
C ILE A 37 -8.36 -16.78 15.39
N PHE A 38 -8.79 -15.60 14.95
CA PHE A 38 -9.74 -14.72 15.65
C PHE A 38 -11.13 -14.65 15.00
N GLY A 39 -11.35 -15.46 13.95
CA GLY A 39 -12.58 -15.41 13.15
C GLY A 39 -12.67 -14.17 12.27
N ILE A 40 -13.89 -13.79 11.88
CA ILE A 40 -14.14 -12.60 11.03
C ILE A 40 -14.30 -11.35 11.91
N ASN A 41 -13.20 -10.94 12.54
CA ASN A 41 -13.16 -9.74 13.36
C ASN A 41 -13.10 -8.44 12.51
N ASP A 42 -13.14 -7.29 13.18
CA ASP A 42 -13.22 -6.00 12.50
C ASP A 42 -11.97 -5.67 11.68
N TYR A 43 -10.78 -6.14 12.10
CA TYR A 43 -9.56 -5.99 11.32
C TYR A 43 -9.66 -6.72 9.97
N LEU A 44 -10.19 -7.94 9.96
CA LEU A 44 -10.32 -8.72 8.73
C LEU A 44 -11.38 -8.12 7.80
N LYS A 45 -12.49 -7.59 8.34
CA LYS A 45 -13.50 -6.85 7.56
C LYS A 45 -12.91 -5.58 6.95
N GLN A 46 -12.19 -4.79 7.72
CA GLN A 46 -11.51 -3.58 7.23
C GLN A 46 -10.46 -3.92 6.16
N THR A 47 -9.79 -5.05 6.28
CA THR A 47 -8.84 -5.53 5.26
C THR A 47 -9.57 -5.94 3.97
N ALA A 48 -10.73 -6.59 4.08
CA ALA A 48 -11.58 -6.89 2.92
C ALA A 48 -12.10 -5.61 2.24
N ASP A 49 -12.59 -4.64 3.02
CA ASP A 49 -13.03 -3.35 2.53
C ASP A 49 -11.89 -2.59 1.83
N ARG A 50 -10.67 -2.69 2.36
CA ARG A 50 -9.48 -2.09 1.72
C ARG A 50 -9.17 -2.74 0.38
N TYR A 51 -9.23 -4.07 0.25
CA TYR A 51 -9.08 -4.71 -1.06
C TYR A 51 -10.25 -4.38 -2.01
N ALA A 52 -11.45 -4.13 -1.48
CA ALA A 52 -12.55 -3.62 -2.31
C ALA A 52 -12.28 -2.19 -2.82
N GLU A 53 -11.62 -1.32 -2.05
CA GLU A 53 -11.14 -0.01 -2.53
C GLU A 53 -10.11 -0.15 -3.66
N GLU A 54 -9.40 -1.28 -3.75
CA GLU A 54 -8.46 -1.58 -4.84
C GLU A 54 -9.11 -2.21 -6.08
N GLY A 55 -10.44 -2.39 -6.07
CA GLY A 55 -11.20 -2.92 -7.20
C GLY A 55 -11.56 -4.41 -7.14
N TYR A 56 -11.28 -5.11 -6.03
CA TYR A 56 -11.58 -6.55 -5.90
C TYR A 56 -12.96 -6.82 -5.28
N VAL A 57 -13.62 -7.89 -5.73
CA VAL A 57 -14.77 -8.48 -5.02
C VAL A 57 -14.22 -9.49 -4.01
N VAL A 58 -14.38 -9.21 -2.72
CA VAL A 58 -13.72 -9.96 -1.65
C VAL A 58 -14.71 -10.79 -0.87
N LEU A 59 -14.43 -12.08 -0.69
CA LEU A 59 -15.11 -12.94 0.29
C LEU A 59 -14.17 -13.33 1.43
N VAL A 60 -14.65 -13.21 2.66
CA VAL A 60 -14.00 -13.69 3.87
C VAL A 60 -14.83 -14.84 4.44
N PRO A 61 -14.46 -16.10 4.21
CA PRO A 61 -15.23 -17.23 4.72
C PRO A 61 -15.06 -17.39 6.22
N ASP A 62 -16.15 -17.73 6.93
CA ASP A 62 -16.08 -18.14 8.33
C ASP A 62 -15.54 -19.56 8.38
N LEU A 63 -14.23 -19.70 8.61
CA LEU A 63 -13.57 -21.02 8.60
C LEU A 63 -13.71 -21.76 9.94
N PHE A 64 -14.26 -21.11 10.97
CA PHE A 64 -14.52 -21.76 12.26
C PHE A 64 -15.92 -22.35 12.38
N TRP A 65 -16.78 -22.16 11.37
CA TRP A 65 -18.18 -22.52 11.38
C TRP A 65 -18.50 -23.95 11.84
N ARG A 66 -17.61 -24.91 11.54
CA ARG A 66 -17.74 -26.32 11.93
C ARG A 66 -17.62 -26.54 13.44
N MET A 67 -16.85 -25.69 14.12
CA MET A 67 -16.68 -25.70 15.57
C MET A 67 -17.68 -24.78 16.25
N GLN A 68 -17.76 -23.54 15.75
CA GLN A 68 -18.73 -22.54 16.18
C GLN A 68 -18.92 -21.52 15.05
N PRO A 69 -20.16 -21.27 14.58
CA PRO A 69 -20.43 -20.25 13.57
C PRO A 69 -20.27 -18.83 14.12
N ASN A 70 -19.85 -17.92 13.24
CA ASN A 70 -19.71 -16.48 13.46
C ASN A 70 -18.80 -16.12 14.64
N VAL A 71 -17.68 -16.82 14.78
CA VAL A 71 -16.68 -16.50 15.80
C VAL A 71 -16.07 -15.13 15.48
N VAL A 72 -16.05 -14.26 16.49
CA VAL A 72 -15.40 -12.96 16.49
C VAL A 72 -14.70 -12.81 17.82
N LEU A 73 -13.36 -12.68 17.80
CA LEU A 73 -12.53 -12.61 19.00
C LEU A 73 -11.62 -11.38 18.98
N GLY A 74 -11.37 -10.82 20.17
CA GLY A 74 -10.29 -9.87 20.42
C GLY A 74 -8.91 -10.53 20.51
N TYR A 75 -7.88 -9.73 20.76
CA TYR A 75 -6.47 -10.17 20.72
C TYR A 75 -5.85 -10.52 22.07
N ASP A 76 -6.60 -10.40 23.17
CA ASP A 76 -6.10 -10.57 24.53
C ASP A 76 -7.05 -11.39 25.41
N GLY A 77 -6.66 -11.55 26.68
CA GLY A 77 -7.50 -12.13 27.72
C GLY A 77 -8.05 -13.51 27.38
N ASP A 78 -9.35 -13.71 27.66
CA ASP A 78 -10.04 -14.98 27.42
C ASP A 78 -10.28 -15.25 25.94
N ASP A 79 -10.37 -14.21 25.11
CA ASP A 79 -10.52 -14.37 23.66
C ASP A 79 -9.26 -14.96 23.03
N MET A 80 -8.06 -14.59 23.49
CA MET A 80 -6.83 -15.25 23.06
C MET A 80 -6.81 -16.74 23.43
N LYS A 81 -7.27 -17.11 24.64
CA LYS A 81 -7.35 -18.53 25.04
C LYS A 81 -8.32 -19.30 24.14
N ARG A 82 -9.48 -18.71 23.83
CA ARG A 82 -10.46 -19.29 22.90
C ARG A 82 -9.90 -19.42 21.49
N ALA A 83 -9.18 -18.41 21.00
CA ALA A 83 -8.53 -18.43 19.70
C ALA A 83 -7.53 -19.60 19.58
N LEU A 84 -6.73 -19.83 20.63
CA LEU A 84 -5.81 -20.96 20.70
C LEU A 84 -6.54 -22.31 20.77
N ASP A 85 -7.67 -22.40 21.49
CA ASP A 85 -8.50 -23.62 21.54
C ASP A 85 -9.12 -23.95 20.17
N PHE A 86 -9.67 -22.95 19.47
CA PHE A 86 -10.14 -23.13 18.09
C PHE A 86 -9.00 -23.56 17.17
N HIS A 87 -7.83 -22.92 17.27
CA HIS A 87 -6.68 -23.28 16.45
C HIS A 87 -6.21 -24.72 16.68
N ALA A 88 -6.18 -25.19 17.93
CA ALA A 88 -5.76 -26.55 18.28
C ALA A 88 -6.69 -27.64 17.73
N LYS A 89 -7.97 -27.32 17.53
CA LYS A 89 -9.01 -28.23 16.99
C LYS A 89 -9.25 -28.03 15.49
N PHE A 90 -8.55 -27.09 14.86
CA PHE A 90 -8.82 -26.68 13.49
C PHE A 90 -8.40 -27.75 12.48
N ASP A 91 -9.35 -28.24 11.70
CA ASP A 91 -9.10 -29.17 10.60
C ASP A 91 -8.70 -28.39 9.34
N VAL A 92 -7.43 -28.51 8.97
CA VAL A 92 -6.84 -27.79 7.82
C VAL A 92 -7.39 -28.32 6.49
N ASP A 93 -7.65 -29.62 6.36
CA ASP A 93 -8.09 -30.22 5.11
C ASP A 93 -9.54 -29.84 4.81
N LEU A 94 -10.41 -29.86 5.83
CA LEU A 94 -11.78 -29.36 5.70
C LEU A 94 -11.80 -27.86 5.41
N ALA A 95 -10.92 -27.06 6.04
CA ALA A 95 -10.84 -25.64 5.75
C ALA A 95 -10.45 -25.35 4.28
N VAL A 96 -9.55 -26.13 3.68
CA VAL A 96 -9.21 -25.98 2.26
C VAL A 96 -10.40 -26.35 1.35
N GLN A 97 -11.23 -27.33 1.75
CA GLN A 97 -12.48 -27.63 1.03
C GLN A 97 -13.49 -26.47 1.14
N ASP A 98 -13.59 -25.83 2.31
CA ASP A 98 -14.45 -24.67 2.52
C ASP A 98 -13.94 -23.45 1.73
N ILE A 99 -12.62 -23.29 1.58
CA ILE A 99 -12.02 -22.29 0.68
C ILE A 99 -12.41 -22.59 -0.78
N ALA A 100 -12.35 -23.85 -1.21
CA ALA A 100 -12.76 -24.24 -2.56
C ALA A 100 -14.26 -23.95 -2.80
N ALA A 101 -15.12 -24.22 -1.82
CA ALA A 101 -16.53 -23.83 -1.87
C ALA A 101 -16.74 -22.30 -1.94
N THR A 102 -15.89 -21.55 -1.23
CA THR A 102 -15.91 -20.07 -1.26
C THR A 102 -15.49 -19.54 -2.62
N LEU A 103 -14.51 -20.18 -3.28
CA LEU A 103 -14.12 -19.84 -4.66
C LEU A 103 -15.25 -20.11 -5.65
N ASP A 104 -15.97 -21.23 -5.50
CA ASP A 104 -17.14 -21.55 -6.32
C ASP A 104 -18.25 -20.48 -6.13
N ALA A 105 -18.54 -20.10 -4.88
CA ALA A 105 -19.51 -19.07 -4.56
C ALA A 105 -19.10 -17.69 -5.11
N LEU A 106 -17.83 -17.32 -4.98
CA LEU A 106 -17.28 -16.07 -5.50
C LEU A 106 -17.43 -16.00 -7.03
N ARG A 107 -17.10 -17.08 -7.76
CA ARG A 107 -17.27 -17.15 -9.22
C ARG A 107 -18.73 -17.11 -9.68
N ALA A 108 -19.67 -17.48 -8.81
CA ALA A 108 -21.09 -17.42 -9.10
C ALA A 108 -21.71 -16.02 -8.86
N LEU A 109 -20.99 -15.10 -8.22
CA LEU A 109 -21.47 -13.74 -7.99
C LEU A 109 -21.51 -12.94 -9.30
N PRO A 110 -22.60 -12.19 -9.58
CA PRO A 110 -22.66 -11.32 -10.77
C PRO A 110 -21.61 -10.19 -10.74
N GLU A 111 -21.11 -9.83 -9.56
CA GLU A 111 -20.06 -8.83 -9.39
C GLU A 111 -18.66 -9.36 -9.75
N GLN A 112 -18.45 -10.68 -9.75
CA GLN A 112 -17.15 -11.27 -10.01
C GLN A 112 -16.86 -11.29 -11.50
N GLN A 113 -15.69 -10.78 -11.89
CA GLN A 113 -15.22 -10.77 -13.26
C GLN A 113 -13.75 -11.16 -13.35
N GLY A 114 -13.44 -12.17 -14.17
CA GLY A 114 -12.07 -12.58 -14.43
C GLY A 114 -11.54 -13.58 -13.41
N LYS A 115 -10.30 -13.39 -12.99
CA LYS A 115 -9.53 -14.35 -12.17
C LYS A 115 -9.83 -14.23 -10.68
N VAL A 116 -9.40 -15.22 -9.90
CA VAL A 116 -9.57 -15.25 -8.45
C VAL A 116 -8.26 -15.57 -7.72
N GLY A 117 -7.97 -14.83 -6.65
CA GLY A 117 -6.80 -15.07 -5.81
C GLY A 117 -7.15 -15.35 -4.36
N ALA A 118 -6.15 -15.73 -3.57
CA ALA A 118 -6.26 -15.87 -2.12
C ALA A 118 -5.21 -15.03 -1.37
N VAL A 119 -5.62 -14.33 -0.32
CA VAL A 119 -4.69 -13.65 0.60
C VAL A 119 -5.00 -14.13 2.00
N GLY A 120 -3.98 -14.46 2.79
CA GLY A 120 -4.21 -14.91 4.15
C GLY A 120 -3.15 -14.47 5.15
N TYR A 121 -3.57 -14.36 6.40
CA TYR A 121 -2.76 -13.87 7.52
C TYR A 121 -2.67 -14.94 8.61
N CYS A 122 -1.46 -15.19 9.16
CA CYS A 122 -1.23 -16.19 10.21
C CYS A 122 -1.71 -17.60 9.80
N LEU A 123 -2.79 -18.12 10.41
CA LEU A 123 -3.48 -19.33 9.97
C LEU A 123 -3.85 -19.25 8.49
N GLY A 124 -4.42 -18.12 8.07
CA GLY A 124 -4.76 -17.82 6.69
C GLY A 124 -3.54 -17.83 5.76
N GLY A 125 -2.34 -17.46 6.24
CA GLY A 125 -1.12 -17.49 5.43
C GLY A 125 -0.73 -18.92 5.04
N LYS A 126 -0.88 -19.87 5.96
CA LYS A 126 -0.77 -21.31 5.66
C LYS A 126 -1.85 -21.76 4.70
N LEU A 127 -3.10 -21.36 4.94
CA LEU A 127 -4.21 -21.74 4.08
C LEU A 127 -4.10 -21.16 2.67
N ALA A 128 -3.46 -20.00 2.48
CA ALA A 128 -3.19 -19.43 1.17
C ALA A 128 -2.19 -20.27 0.37
N MET A 129 -1.14 -20.80 1.01
CA MET A 129 -0.23 -21.77 0.38
C MET A 129 -0.93 -23.06 0.01
N LEU A 130 -1.77 -23.59 0.90
CA LEU A 130 -2.52 -24.82 0.62
C LEU A 130 -3.60 -24.62 -0.44
N ALA A 131 -4.24 -23.45 -0.51
CA ALA A 131 -5.14 -23.10 -1.60
C ALA A 131 -4.38 -23.12 -2.94
N ALA A 132 -3.21 -22.48 -3.01
CA ALA A 132 -2.37 -22.51 -4.21
C ALA A 132 -1.92 -23.91 -4.65
N ALA A 133 -1.75 -24.84 -3.69
CA ALA A 133 -1.33 -26.22 -3.95
C ALA A 133 -2.50 -27.17 -4.27
N ARG A 134 -3.70 -26.90 -3.74
CA ARG A 134 -4.82 -27.87 -3.70
C ARG A 134 -6.10 -27.38 -4.38
N THR A 135 -6.17 -26.11 -4.78
CA THR A 135 -7.31 -25.54 -5.51
C THR A 135 -6.84 -24.91 -6.83
N ASP A 136 -7.70 -24.10 -7.44
CA ASP A 136 -7.49 -23.47 -8.74
C ASP A 136 -7.44 -21.93 -8.65
N VAL A 137 -6.87 -21.40 -7.56
CA VAL A 137 -6.58 -19.95 -7.47
C VAL A 137 -5.51 -19.55 -8.48
N ASP A 138 -5.66 -18.35 -9.04
CA ASP A 138 -4.74 -17.82 -10.04
C ASP A 138 -3.45 -17.24 -9.44
N CYS A 139 -3.49 -16.81 -8.17
CA CYS A 139 -2.34 -16.45 -7.36
C CYS A 139 -2.68 -16.47 -5.86
N ALA A 140 -1.66 -16.51 -5.00
CA ALA A 140 -1.88 -16.46 -3.56
C ALA A 140 -0.81 -15.66 -2.78
N VAL A 141 -1.21 -15.11 -1.63
CA VAL A 141 -0.31 -14.35 -0.75
C VAL A 141 -0.40 -14.84 0.69
N SER A 142 0.76 -15.12 1.27
CA SER A 142 0.91 -15.53 2.66
C SER A 142 1.56 -14.43 3.49
N TYR A 143 0.84 -13.93 4.49
CA TYR A 143 1.39 -13.07 5.53
C TYR A 143 1.66 -13.88 6.79
N TYR A 144 2.94 -13.94 7.20
CA TYR A 144 3.42 -14.58 8.42
C TYR A 144 2.74 -15.94 8.69
N GLY A 145 2.70 -16.80 7.67
CA GLY A 145 2.06 -18.12 7.75
C GLY A 145 2.71 -19.02 8.81
N VAL A 146 1.88 -19.61 9.68
CA VAL A 146 2.35 -20.49 10.78
C VAL A 146 2.17 -21.96 10.43
N GLY A 147 3.21 -22.77 10.68
CA GLY A 147 3.20 -24.21 10.45
C GLY A 147 3.29 -24.60 8.96
N LEU A 148 3.96 -23.76 8.14
CA LEU A 148 4.21 -24.03 6.73
C LEU A 148 5.17 -25.20 6.52
N ASP A 149 6.08 -25.41 7.47
CA ASP A 149 7.09 -26.47 7.51
C ASP A 149 6.47 -27.88 7.46
N THR A 150 5.31 -28.07 8.10
CA THR A 150 4.52 -29.31 8.05
C THR A 150 4.04 -29.67 6.63
N TYR A 151 3.98 -28.69 5.73
CA TYR A 151 3.42 -28.83 4.38
C TYR A 151 4.43 -28.52 3.27
N ILE A 152 5.73 -28.53 3.59
CA ILE A 152 6.81 -28.26 2.61
C ILE A 152 6.74 -29.19 1.39
N ASP A 153 6.36 -30.45 1.59
CA ASP A 153 6.25 -31.44 0.51
C ASP A 153 5.17 -31.09 -0.53
N GLU A 154 4.27 -30.17 -0.21
CA GLU A 154 3.23 -29.68 -1.10
C GLU A 154 3.62 -28.43 -1.89
N VAL A 155 4.77 -27.81 -1.60
CA VAL A 155 5.29 -26.68 -2.39
C VAL A 155 5.41 -27.07 -3.87
N LYS A 156 5.79 -28.32 -4.17
CA LYS A 156 5.85 -28.87 -5.53
C LYS A 156 4.49 -28.94 -6.25
N ASN A 157 3.38 -28.84 -5.51
CA ASN A 157 2.03 -28.88 -6.05
C ASN A 157 1.48 -27.48 -6.32
N ILE A 158 2.17 -26.40 -5.90
CA ILE A 158 1.77 -25.02 -6.19
C ILE A 158 1.81 -24.81 -7.71
N ARG A 159 0.73 -24.26 -8.27
CA ARG A 159 0.58 -24.05 -9.73
C ARG A 159 0.45 -22.58 -10.14
N CYS A 160 0.49 -21.68 -9.18
CA CYS A 160 0.26 -20.26 -9.39
C CYS A 160 1.38 -19.42 -8.76
N PRO A 161 1.60 -18.19 -9.27
CA PRO A 161 2.48 -17.23 -8.61
C PRO A 161 2.08 -16.95 -7.16
N MET A 162 3.07 -16.81 -6.28
CA MET A 162 2.84 -16.51 -4.87
C MET A 162 3.81 -15.47 -4.32
N VAL A 163 3.36 -14.76 -3.28
CA VAL A 163 4.21 -13.90 -2.45
C VAL A 163 4.11 -14.32 -0.98
N PHE A 164 5.26 -14.46 -0.32
CA PHE A 164 5.36 -14.73 1.12
C PHE A 164 6.00 -13.55 1.85
N HIS A 165 5.38 -13.14 2.96
CA HIS A 165 5.86 -12.06 3.82
C HIS A 165 6.21 -12.61 5.21
N PHE A 166 7.50 -12.67 5.53
CA PHE A 166 8.03 -13.21 6.79
C PHE A 166 8.55 -12.11 7.72
N PRO A 167 8.12 -12.04 8.98
CA PRO A 167 8.76 -11.19 9.97
C PRO A 167 10.14 -11.78 10.33
N GLU A 168 11.15 -10.92 10.56
CA GLU A 168 12.47 -11.40 10.96
C GLU A 168 12.47 -12.08 12.34
N ASN A 169 11.72 -11.50 13.29
CA ASN A 169 11.71 -11.89 14.70
C ASN A 169 10.55 -12.82 15.09
N ASP A 170 9.87 -13.41 14.11
CA ASP A 170 8.71 -14.28 14.34
C ASP A 170 9.09 -15.55 15.12
N ALA A 171 8.67 -15.63 16.38
CA ALA A 171 8.93 -16.79 17.23
C ALA A 171 8.22 -18.07 16.75
N TYR A 172 7.15 -17.96 15.95
CA TYR A 172 6.44 -19.09 15.35
C TYR A 172 7.11 -19.61 14.08
N CYS A 173 8.03 -18.85 13.50
CA CYS A 173 8.82 -19.23 12.33
C CYS A 173 10.29 -18.84 12.54
N PRO A 174 11.01 -19.49 13.48
CA PRO A 174 12.38 -19.14 13.82
C PRO A 174 13.32 -19.33 12.62
N PRO A 175 14.52 -18.69 12.59
CA PRO A 175 15.39 -18.68 11.42
C PRO A 175 15.68 -20.03 10.75
N PRO A 176 15.92 -21.14 11.49
CA PRO A 176 16.11 -22.45 10.86
C PRO A 176 14.87 -22.96 10.12
N VAL A 177 13.68 -22.77 10.71
CA VAL A 177 12.40 -23.15 10.10
C VAL A 177 12.12 -22.27 8.89
N ARG A 178 12.34 -20.95 9.01
CA ARG A 178 12.19 -20.01 7.91
C ARG A 178 13.12 -20.34 6.75
N GLU A 179 14.37 -20.72 7.01
CA GLU A 179 15.31 -21.11 5.95
C GLU A 179 14.89 -22.43 5.28
N GLN A 180 14.40 -23.41 6.06
CA GLN A 180 13.88 -24.66 5.51
C GLN A 180 12.69 -24.41 4.56
N ILE A 181 11.72 -23.59 4.99
CA ILE A 181 10.60 -23.16 4.16
C ILE A 181 11.12 -22.40 2.94
N GLY A 182 12.00 -21.42 3.15
CA GLY A 182 12.52 -20.57 2.10
C GLY A 182 13.30 -21.33 1.04
N ALA A 183 14.04 -22.38 1.41
CA ALA A 183 14.72 -23.27 0.48
C ALA A 183 13.73 -24.04 -0.41
N ALA A 184 12.64 -24.54 0.16
CA ALA A 184 11.59 -25.20 -0.61
C ALA A 184 10.91 -24.22 -1.58
N LEU A 185 10.55 -23.02 -1.12
CA LEU A 185 9.90 -22.00 -1.94
C LEU A 185 10.78 -21.55 -3.12
N ARG A 186 12.10 -21.43 -2.94
CA ARG A 186 13.05 -21.06 -4.01
C ARG A 186 13.12 -22.08 -5.16
N THR A 187 12.58 -23.28 -4.99
CA THR A 187 12.49 -24.26 -6.09
C THR A 187 11.44 -23.89 -7.14
N HIS A 188 10.57 -22.91 -6.84
CA HIS A 188 9.52 -22.45 -7.74
C HIS A 188 9.80 -21.01 -8.21
N PRO A 189 9.99 -20.76 -9.52
CA PRO A 189 10.44 -19.45 -10.04
C PRO A 189 9.39 -18.35 -9.87
N ASP A 190 8.11 -18.71 -9.79
CA ASP A 190 7.00 -17.76 -9.62
C ASP A 190 6.65 -17.46 -8.15
N ILE A 191 7.48 -17.91 -7.20
CA ILE A 191 7.32 -17.62 -5.78
C ILE A 191 8.34 -16.57 -5.35
N GLU A 192 7.84 -15.45 -4.86
CA GLU A 192 8.65 -14.42 -4.20
C GLU A 192 8.49 -14.53 -2.68
N GLN A 193 9.56 -14.24 -1.94
CA GLN A 193 9.54 -14.21 -0.50
C GLN A 193 10.34 -13.02 0.04
N TYR A 194 9.81 -12.39 1.08
CA TYR A 194 10.37 -11.19 1.67
C TYR A 194 10.49 -11.37 3.18
N VAL A 195 11.66 -11.01 3.72
CA VAL A 195 11.88 -10.94 5.17
C VAL A 195 11.87 -9.47 5.59
N TYR A 196 11.14 -9.13 6.65
CA TYR A 196 10.98 -7.78 7.17
C TYR A 196 11.81 -7.60 8.44
N PRO A 197 12.95 -6.87 8.39
CA PRO A 197 13.85 -6.72 9.52
C PRO A 197 13.18 -6.08 10.74
N GLY A 198 13.51 -6.55 11.93
CA GLY A 198 12.97 -6.06 13.19
C GLY A 198 11.50 -6.39 13.48
N CYS A 199 10.74 -6.85 12.48
CA CYS A 199 9.31 -7.12 12.61
C CYS A 199 9.02 -8.46 13.29
N ASP A 200 7.95 -8.50 14.08
CA ASP A 200 7.43 -9.70 14.75
C ASP A 200 6.13 -10.18 14.08
N HIS A 201 5.59 -11.31 14.54
CA HIS A 201 4.34 -11.87 14.09
C HIS A 201 3.20 -10.84 14.14
N ALA A 202 2.35 -10.84 13.11
CA ALA A 202 1.26 -9.88 12.96
C ALA A 202 1.67 -8.40 12.75
N PHE A 203 2.88 -8.13 12.23
CA PHE A 203 3.34 -6.77 11.91
C PHE A 203 2.40 -5.97 10.99
N ALA A 204 1.52 -6.63 10.24
CA ALA A 204 0.59 -5.99 9.31
C ALA A 204 -0.74 -5.54 9.96
N ALA A 205 -0.99 -5.88 11.24
CA ALA A 205 -2.28 -5.66 11.90
C ALA A 205 -2.30 -4.38 12.76
N PRO A 206 -2.91 -3.26 12.33
CA PRO A 206 -2.82 -1.95 13.00
C PRO A 206 -3.32 -1.90 14.44
N ALA A 207 -4.20 -2.83 14.81
CA ALA A 207 -4.76 -2.93 16.16
C ALA A 207 -3.85 -3.68 17.14
N ARG A 208 -2.68 -4.18 16.72
CA ARG A 208 -1.75 -4.92 17.56
C ARG A 208 -0.51 -4.12 17.91
N PRO A 209 0.10 -4.35 19.09
CA PRO A 209 1.37 -3.73 19.47
C PRO A 209 2.52 -4.02 18.50
N GLN A 210 2.47 -5.14 17.78
CA GLN A 210 3.49 -5.56 16.81
C GLN A 210 3.41 -4.79 15.49
N TYR A 211 2.38 -3.95 15.28
CA TYR A 211 2.17 -3.24 14.03
C TYR A 211 3.38 -2.38 13.66
N ASP A 212 3.99 -2.69 12.52
CA ASP A 212 5.03 -1.87 11.91
C ASP A 212 4.47 -1.28 10.61
N LYS A 213 4.10 0.00 10.65
CA LYS A 213 3.48 0.70 9.51
C LYS A 213 4.35 0.66 8.25
N PRO A 214 5.68 0.94 8.30
CA PRO A 214 6.54 0.85 7.12
C PRO A 214 6.54 -0.54 6.48
N ALA A 215 6.75 -1.61 7.26
CA ALA A 215 6.78 -2.98 6.77
C ALA A 215 5.41 -3.41 6.25
N ALA A 216 4.33 -3.09 6.96
CA ALA A 216 2.95 -3.37 6.54
C ALA A 216 2.63 -2.74 5.18
N MET A 217 3.00 -1.47 4.99
CA MET A 217 2.78 -0.77 3.71
C MET A 217 3.65 -1.34 2.58
N MET A 218 4.90 -1.71 2.84
CA MET A 218 5.76 -2.33 1.84
C MET A 218 5.26 -3.73 1.43
N ALA A 219 4.83 -4.53 2.40
CA ALA A 219 4.21 -5.83 2.15
C ALA A 219 2.91 -5.69 1.34
N TYR A 220 2.08 -4.70 1.68
CA TYR A 220 0.86 -4.40 0.94
C TYR A 220 1.13 -4.02 -0.53
N SER A 221 2.11 -3.15 -0.81
CA SER A 221 2.46 -2.78 -2.20
C SER A 221 2.97 -3.97 -3.01
N ARG A 222 3.77 -4.86 -2.39
CA ARG A 222 4.23 -6.12 -3.00
C ARG A 222 3.08 -7.10 -3.27
N THR A 223 2.12 -7.17 -2.34
CA THR A 223 0.87 -7.93 -2.54
C THR A 223 0.09 -7.39 -3.73
N LEU A 224 -0.14 -6.07 -3.80
CA LEU A 224 -0.83 -5.47 -4.94
C LEU A 224 -0.06 -5.66 -6.25
N ALA A 225 1.27 -5.67 -6.23
CA ALA A 225 2.06 -5.95 -7.43
C ALA A 225 1.74 -7.33 -8.00
N LEU A 226 1.64 -8.37 -7.15
CA LEU A 226 1.23 -9.69 -7.57
C LEU A 226 -0.23 -9.72 -8.04
N LEU A 227 -1.15 -9.21 -7.21
CA LEU A 227 -2.59 -9.28 -7.50
C LEU A 227 -2.92 -8.53 -8.80
N ARG A 228 -2.40 -7.32 -9.01
CA ARG A 228 -2.64 -6.55 -10.24
C ARG A 228 -1.99 -7.20 -11.47
N LYS A 229 -0.80 -7.82 -11.32
CA LYS A 229 -0.13 -8.56 -12.40
C LYS A 229 -0.94 -9.77 -12.86
N VAL A 230 -1.56 -10.49 -11.93
CA VAL A 230 -2.22 -11.78 -12.24
C VAL A 230 -3.72 -11.64 -12.46
N LEU A 231 -4.40 -10.88 -11.60
CA LEU A 231 -5.85 -10.75 -11.56
C LEU A 231 -6.37 -9.45 -12.22
N GLY A 232 -5.55 -8.40 -12.20
CA GLY A 232 -6.04 -7.02 -12.37
C GLY A 232 -6.80 -6.53 -11.13
N PRO A 233 -7.54 -5.40 -11.20
CA PRO A 233 -7.53 -4.46 -12.31
C PRO A 233 -6.16 -3.76 -12.43
N ILE A 234 -5.84 -3.35 -13.65
CA ILE A 234 -4.64 -2.54 -13.92
C ILE A 234 -5.13 -1.11 -14.16
N TYR A 235 -4.73 -0.20 -13.27
CA TYR A 235 -5.06 1.22 -13.37
C TYR A 235 -3.97 1.97 -14.13
N ASP A 236 -4.36 2.88 -15.02
CA ASP A 236 -3.44 3.82 -15.64
C ASP A 236 -3.12 4.95 -14.66
N LEU A 237 -2.18 4.69 -13.74
CA LEU A 237 -1.77 5.65 -12.73
C LEU A 237 -1.19 6.93 -13.33
N ASN A 238 -0.65 6.87 -14.56
CA ASN A 238 -0.14 8.05 -15.26
C ASN A 238 -1.29 8.99 -15.62
N THR A 239 -2.34 8.46 -16.28
CA THR A 239 -3.50 9.27 -16.64
C THR A 239 -4.24 9.80 -15.42
N LEU A 240 -4.37 9.00 -14.36
CA LEU A 240 -5.00 9.46 -13.10
C LEU A 240 -4.22 10.64 -12.49
N TRP A 241 -2.89 10.56 -12.48
CA TRP A 241 -2.07 11.64 -11.97
C TRP A 241 -2.11 12.89 -12.86
N GLU A 242 -2.00 12.73 -14.19
CA GLU A 242 -2.10 13.86 -15.12
C GLU A 242 -3.45 14.58 -15.00
N GLN A 243 -4.54 13.84 -14.80
CA GLN A 243 -5.85 14.42 -14.56
C GLN A 243 -5.90 15.19 -13.23
N HIS A 244 -5.33 14.64 -12.16
CA HIS A 244 -5.24 15.33 -10.87
C HIS A 244 -4.46 16.66 -10.99
N CYS A 245 -3.25 16.61 -11.55
CA CYS A 245 -2.43 17.80 -11.78
C CYS A 245 -3.11 18.82 -12.72
N TYR A 246 -3.85 18.36 -13.72
CA TYR A 246 -4.61 19.24 -14.59
C TYR A 246 -5.61 20.08 -13.79
N PHE A 247 -6.32 19.47 -12.84
CA PHE A 247 -7.24 20.20 -11.98
C PHE A 247 -6.54 21.14 -10.99
N GLU A 248 -5.41 20.72 -10.42
CA GLU A 248 -4.66 21.55 -9.48
C GLU A 248 -3.97 22.76 -10.14
N PHE A 249 -3.31 22.56 -11.28
CA PHE A 249 -2.40 23.56 -11.83
C PHE A 249 -2.94 24.25 -13.09
N ALA A 250 -3.70 23.55 -13.93
CA ALA A 250 -4.20 24.11 -15.18
C ALA A 250 -5.56 24.79 -15.02
N THR A 251 -6.55 24.11 -14.43
CA THR A 251 -7.88 24.70 -14.21
C THR A 251 -8.01 25.39 -12.86
N ARG A 252 -7.15 25.04 -11.90
CA ARG A 252 -7.16 25.54 -10.52
C ARG A 252 -8.53 25.35 -9.85
N ASP A 253 -9.12 24.17 -10.05
CA ASP A 253 -10.48 23.84 -9.62
C ASP A 253 -10.48 22.80 -8.49
N VAL A 254 -10.57 23.28 -7.24
CA VAL A 254 -10.59 22.42 -6.06
C VAL A 254 -11.81 21.48 -6.04
N GLU A 255 -12.95 21.88 -6.59
CA GLU A 255 -14.14 21.02 -6.64
C GLU A 255 -13.96 19.87 -7.64
N ALA A 256 -13.11 20.04 -8.66
CA ALA A 256 -12.70 18.97 -9.56
C ALA A 256 -11.54 18.11 -9.02
N VAL A 257 -10.63 18.69 -8.22
CA VAL A 257 -9.51 17.97 -7.57
C VAL A 257 -10.04 16.96 -6.56
N MET A 258 -10.86 17.39 -5.59
CA MET A 258 -11.21 16.56 -4.43
C MET A 258 -11.87 15.20 -4.79
N PRO A 259 -12.74 15.09 -5.81
CA PRO A 259 -13.31 13.80 -6.24
C PRO A 259 -12.31 12.75 -6.73
N THR A 260 -11.13 13.19 -7.21
CA THR A 260 -10.04 12.29 -7.67
C THR A 260 -9.32 11.59 -6.51
N MET A 261 -9.58 12.02 -5.27
CA MET A 261 -8.97 11.46 -4.07
C MET A 261 -9.93 10.54 -3.31
N VAL A 262 -9.37 9.68 -2.46
CA VAL A 262 -10.13 8.83 -1.54
C VAL A 262 -10.89 9.68 -0.50
N ALA A 263 -11.81 9.06 0.24
CA ALA A 263 -12.63 9.77 1.25
C ALA A 263 -11.83 10.34 2.43
N GLN A 264 -10.67 9.76 2.74
CA GLN A 264 -9.75 10.21 3.79
C GLN A 264 -8.34 10.40 3.20
N PRO A 265 -8.14 11.43 2.35
CA PRO A 265 -6.85 11.68 1.72
C PRO A 265 -5.90 12.39 2.67
N TYR A 266 -4.61 12.41 2.36
CA TYR A 266 -3.71 13.38 2.97
C TYR A 266 -2.57 13.82 2.06
N VAL A 267 -2.11 15.04 2.26
CA VAL A 267 -0.91 15.60 1.60
C VAL A 267 0.05 16.08 2.66
N ASN A 268 1.33 15.82 2.47
CA ASN A 268 2.40 16.33 3.31
C ASN A 268 3.56 16.85 2.46
N HIS A 269 3.71 18.17 2.45
CA HIS A 269 4.92 18.84 2.01
C HIS A 269 5.99 18.69 3.09
N VAL A 270 6.89 17.72 2.90
CA VAL A 270 7.76 17.21 3.95
C VAL A 270 8.63 18.29 4.63
N PRO A 271 9.27 19.22 3.89
CA PRO A 271 10.16 20.19 4.51
C PRO A 271 9.46 21.24 5.38
N THR A 272 8.19 21.54 5.13
CA THR A 272 7.42 22.57 5.85
C THR A 272 6.28 22.01 6.69
N MET A 273 6.02 20.69 6.58
CA MET A 273 4.88 20.02 7.20
C MET A 273 3.53 20.65 6.87
N THR A 274 3.41 21.29 5.71
CA THR A 274 2.14 21.86 5.24
C THR A 274 1.34 20.82 4.46
N GLY A 275 0.03 21.00 4.40
CA GLY A 275 -0.88 20.07 3.75
C GLY A 275 -2.19 19.93 4.51
N GLY A 276 -2.80 18.75 4.42
CA GLY A 276 -4.05 18.45 5.11
C GLY A 276 -4.28 16.95 5.24
N VAL A 277 -5.01 16.55 6.28
CA VAL A 277 -5.42 15.15 6.53
C VAL A 277 -6.94 15.09 6.65
N GLY A 278 -7.55 14.20 5.87
CA GLY A 278 -8.99 14.09 5.73
C GLY A 278 -9.57 15.11 4.75
N TYR A 279 -10.75 14.80 4.22
CA TYR A 279 -11.37 15.54 3.12
C TYR A 279 -11.50 17.04 3.40
N ASP A 280 -12.07 17.41 4.55
CA ASP A 280 -12.37 18.81 4.86
C ASP A 280 -11.11 19.66 5.06
N ASN A 281 -10.12 19.13 5.77
CA ASN A 281 -8.87 19.84 6.01
C ASN A 281 -8.05 19.98 4.72
N LEU A 282 -8.00 18.93 3.90
CA LEU A 282 -7.27 18.98 2.64
C LEU A 282 -7.96 19.92 1.65
N LYS A 283 -9.29 19.86 1.52
CA LYS A 283 -10.06 20.81 0.71
C LYS A 283 -9.81 22.25 1.14
N ARG A 284 -9.86 22.52 2.44
CA ARG A 284 -9.55 23.85 3.00
C ARG A 284 -8.12 24.28 2.65
N PHE A 285 -7.14 23.38 2.76
CA PHE A 285 -5.76 23.65 2.41
C PHE A 285 -5.62 23.99 0.92
N TYR A 286 -6.18 23.18 0.03
CA TYR A 286 -6.15 23.44 -1.42
C TYR A 286 -6.80 24.76 -1.81
N THR A 287 -7.97 25.07 -1.25
CA THR A 287 -8.69 26.32 -1.54
C THR A 287 -7.89 27.56 -1.16
N ASN A 288 -7.23 27.54 0.00
CA ASN A 288 -6.69 28.76 0.60
C ASN A 288 -5.17 28.89 0.51
N HIS A 289 -4.43 27.79 0.34
CA HIS A 289 -2.98 27.77 0.55
C HIS A 289 -2.18 27.10 -0.57
N PHE A 290 -2.81 26.47 -1.56
CA PHE A 290 -2.08 25.71 -2.59
C PHE A 290 -2.51 26.07 -4.03
N VAL A 291 -3.69 25.63 -4.45
CA VAL A 291 -4.13 25.64 -5.86
C VAL A 291 -4.12 27.06 -6.46
N ASN A 292 -4.48 28.06 -5.67
CA ASN A 292 -4.57 29.46 -6.10
C ASN A 292 -3.45 30.37 -5.57
N SER A 293 -2.44 29.80 -4.89
CA SER A 293 -1.41 30.57 -4.17
C SER A 293 -0.04 30.58 -4.86
N ASN A 294 0.04 30.04 -6.09
CA ASN A 294 1.31 29.94 -6.83
C ASN A 294 1.58 31.20 -7.68
N PRO A 295 2.85 31.65 -7.76
CA PRO A 295 3.25 32.75 -8.65
C PRO A 295 2.80 32.57 -10.10
N PRO A 296 2.49 33.65 -10.84
CA PRO A 296 2.06 33.55 -12.23
C PRO A 296 3.10 32.94 -13.18
N ASP A 297 4.39 33.05 -12.83
CA ASP A 297 5.51 32.51 -13.62
C ASP A 297 5.96 31.11 -13.17
N THR A 298 5.20 30.45 -12.29
CA THR A 298 5.49 29.08 -11.85
C THR A 298 5.58 28.12 -13.01
N LYS A 299 6.68 27.37 -13.05
CA LYS A 299 6.95 26.28 -13.99
C LYS A 299 7.25 25.01 -13.21
N LEU A 300 6.63 23.92 -13.66
CA LEU A 300 6.97 22.56 -13.30
C LEU A 300 7.67 21.94 -14.50
N ILE A 301 8.96 21.62 -14.37
CA ILE A 301 9.77 21.04 -15.45
C ILE A 301 9.95 19.56 -15.13
N PRO A 302 9.25 18.63 -15.81
CA PRO A 302 9.38 17.19 -15.54
C PRO A 302 10.79 16.69 -15.85
N ILE A 303 11.34 15.85 -14.96
CA ILE A 303 12.65 15.21 -15.12
C ILE A 303 12.47 13.70 -15.36
N SER A 304 11.75 13.03 -14.46
CA SER A 304 11.51 11.60 -14.56
C SER A 304 10.23 11.19 -13.85
N ARG A 305 9.64 10.06 -14.27
CA ARG A 305 8.48 9.46 -13.61
C ARG A 305 8.65 7.95 -13.53
N THR A 306 8.51 7.41 -12.33
CA THR A 306 8.50 5.97 -12.08
C THR A 306 7.11 5.52 -11.66
N ILE A 307 6.55 4.53 -12.34
CA ILE A 307 5.21 3.99 -12.05
C ILE A 307 5.35 2.62 -11.40
N GLY A 308 4.84 2.50 -10.18
CA GLY A 308 4.79 1.27 -9.40
C GLY A 308 3.42 0.60 -9.43
N SER A 309 3.23 -0.41 -8.57
CA SER A 309 1.97 -1.14 -8.47
C SER A 309 0.85 -0.31 -7.86
N ASP A 310 1.15 0.61 -6.93
CA ASP A 310 0.16 1.39 -6.17
C ASP A 310 0.55 2.87 -6.01
N ARG A 311 1.62 3.31 -6.70
CA ARG A 311 2.19 4.64 -6.53
C ARG A 311 2.95 5.09 -7.75
N ILE A 312 3.18 6.39 -7.83
CA ILE A 312 4.18 6.98 -8.71
C ILE A 312 5.23 7.74 -7.90
N VAL A 313 6.41 7.87 -8.48
CA VAL A 313 7.45 8.80 -8.02
C VAL A 313 7.70 9.76 -9.18
N ASP A 314 7.36 11.03 -8.98
CA ASP A 314 7.50 12.10 -9.97
C ASP A 314 8.65 13.02 -9.55
N GLU A 315 9.62 13.20 -10.44
CA GLU A 315 10.77 14.08 -10.24
C GLU A 315 10.63 15.27 -11.19
N PHE A 316 10.69 16.48 -10.65
CA PHE A 316 10.54 17.70 -11.44
C PHE A 316 11.28 18.86 -10.80
N ILE A 317 11.56 19.91 -11.58
CA ILE A 317 12.05 21.18 -11.05
C ILE A 317 10.87 22.14 -10.90
N PHE A 318 10.71 22.68 -9.70
CA PHE A 318 9.84 23.82 -9.45
C PHE A 318 10.64 25.11 -9.61
N ALA A 319 10.16 26.02 -10.45
CA ALA A 319 10.81 27.29 -10.71
C ALA A 319 9.80 28.44 -10.73
N CYS A 320 10.09 29.52 -10.02
CA CYS A 320 9.28 30.74 -10.06
C CYS A 320 10.04 31.94 -9.48
N THR A 321 9.48 33.13 -9.70
CA THR A 321 9.80 34.32 -8.91
C THR A 321 8.94 34.34 -7.65
N HIS A 322 9.55 34.57 -6.48
CA HIS A 322 8.81 34.75 -5.23
C HIS A 322 8.09 36.11 -5.19
N SER A 323 7.05 36.26 -6.00
CA SER A 323 6.28 37.50 -6.24
C SER A 323 5.00 37.61 -5.41
N CYS A 324 4.54 36.51 -4.83
CA CYS A 324 3.43 36.43 -3.88
C CYS A 324 3.82 35.48 -2.74
N GLU A 325 3.05 35.48 -1.66
CA GLU A 325 3.22 34.51 -0.58
C GLU A 325 2.91 33.09 -1.08
N ILE A 326 3.75 32.13 -0.69
CA ILE A 326 3.64 30.72 -1.08
C ILE A 326 3.58 29.88 0.21
N ASP A 327 2.45 29.91 0.90
CA ASP A 327 2.28 29.34 2.26
C ASP A 327 2.79 27.92 2.41
N TRP A 328 2.60 27.09 1.40
CA TRP A 328 2.99 25.68 1.43
C TRP A 328 4.52 25.47 1.35
N LEU A 329 5.25 26.40 0.73
CA LEU A 329 6.70 26.30 0.46
C LEU A 329 7.53 27.22 1.38
N LEU A 330 7.04 28.45 1.62
CA LEU A 330 7.66 29.50 2.43
C LEU A 330 6.65 30.11 3.40
N PRO A 331 6.14 29.34 4.38
CA PRO A 331 5.10 29.82 5.30
C PRO A 331 5.55 31.07 6.06
N GLY A 332 4.76 32.15 5.96
CA GLY A 332 5.01 33.42 6.66
C GLY A 332 6.12 34.29 6.06
N VAL A 333 6.61 33.97 4.86
CA VAL A 333 7.62 34.79 4.17
C VAL A 333 6.94 35.71 3.17
N VAL A 334 7.14 37.02 3.32
CA VAL A 334 6.67 38.02 2.36
C VAL A 334 7.42 37.92 1.01
N PRO A 335 6.79 38.33 -0.11
CA PRO A 335 7.41 38.28 -1.43
C PRO A 335 8.80 38.93 -1.45
N THR A 336 9.82 38.16 -1.84
CA THR A 336 11.21 38.65 -1.91
C THR A 336 11.59 39.16 -3.29
N GLY A 337 10.77 38.88 -4.30
CA GLY A 337 11.03 39.23 -5.70
C GLY A 337 12.20 38.47 -6.34
N LYS A 338 12.77 37.47 -5.64
CA LYS A 338 13.87 36.67 -6.15
C LYS A 338 13.37 35.44 -6.89
N TYR A 339 14.03 35.14 -8.00
CA TYR A 339 13.84 33.91 -8.74
C TYR A 339 14.57 32.76 -8.05
N PHE A 340 13.94 31.58 -8.00
CA PHE A 340 14.56 30.36 -7.49
C PHE A 340 14.12 29.14 -8.32
N GLU A 341 14.97 28.13 -8.31
CA GLU A 341 14.70 26.80 -8.86
C GLU A 341 15.06 25.76 -7.81
N VAL A 342 14.23 24.74 -7.65
CA VAL A 342 14.48 23.66 -6.70
C VAL A 342 14.01 22.32 -7.27
N PRO A 343 14.85 21.27 -7.22
CA PRO A 343 14.39 19.91 -7.46
C PRO A 343 13.33 19.49 -6.45
N MET A 344 12.28 18.83 -6.94
CA MET A 344 11.23 18.26 -6.13
C MET A 344 11.01 16.79 -6.48
N LEU A 345 10.64 16.01 -5.47
CA LEU A 345 10.17 14.64 -5.61
C LEU A 345 8.78 14.52 -4.99
N ALA A 346 7.80 14.06 -5.78
CA ALA A 346 6.47 13.71 -5.29
C ALA A 346 6.29 12.19 -5.29
N VAL A 347 6.00 11.62 -4.12
CA VAL A 347 5.58 10.22 -3.98
C VAL A 347 4.08 10.21 -3.80
N VAL A 348 3.35 9.81 -4.84
CA VAL A 348 1.89 9.83 -4.89
C VAL A 348 1.38 8.39 -4.83
N CYS A 349 0.63 8.07 -3.78
CA CYS A 349 0.05 6.74 -3.57
C CYS A 349 -1.43 6.72 -3.96
N PHE A 350 -1.88 5.59 -4.51
CA PHE A 350 -3.25 5.36 -4.95
C PHE A 350 -3.89 4.22 -4.15
N ARG A 351 -5.22 4.21 -4.13
CA ARG A 351 -6.06 3.05 -3.81
C ARG A 351 -7.09 2.91 -4.91
N GLY A 352 -7.02 1.81 -5.64
CA GLY A 352 -7.80 1.66 -6.86
C GLY A 352 -7.48 2.78 -7.86
N ASP A 353 -8.53 3.49 -8.29
CA ASP A 353 -8.50 4.62 -9.23
C ASP A 353 -8.39 6.00 -8.55
N LYS A 354 -8.16 6.04 -7.23
CA LYS A 354 -8.15 7.29 -6.47
C LYS A 354 -6.82 7.56 -5.79
N LEU A 355 -6.44 8.84 -5.72
CA LEU A 355 -5.28 9.27 -4.95
C LEU A 355 -5.55 9.12 -3.45
N TYR A 356 -4.65 8.45 -2.75
CA TYR A 356 -4.69 8.29 -1.30
C TYR A 356 -3.85 9.33 -0.59
N ASN A 357 -2.59 9.47 -0.99
CA ASN A 357 -1.71 10.45 -0.37
C ASN A 357 -0.58 10.92 -1.25
N GLU A 358 0.01 12.03 -0.82
CA GLU A 358 1.17 12.64 -1.45
C GLU A 358 2.21 13.01 -0.39
N HIS A 359 3.46 12.67 -0.68
CA HIS A 359 4.63 13.21 0.02
C HIS A 359 5.49 13.97 -0.97
N ILE A 360 5.67 15.27 -0.73
CA ILE A 360 6.43 16.15 -1.62
C ILE A 360 7.69 16.60 -0.89
N TYR A 361 8.84 16.34 -1.48
CA TYR A 361 10.17 16.59 -0.91
C TYR A 361 10.91 17.64 -1.73
N TRP A 362 11.69 18.47 -1.05
CA TRP A 362 12.68 19.36 -1.66
C TRP A 362 13.71 19.78 -0.61
N ASP A 363 14.80 20.43 -1.04
CA ASP A 363 15.79 21.01 -0.14
C ASP A 363 15.40 22.44 0.26
N GLN A 364 14.85 22.61 1.46
CA GLN A 364 14.44 23.92 1.96
C GLN A 364 15.62 24.87 2.17
N ALA A 365 16.82 24.38 2.49
CA ALA A 365 17.98 25.25 2.67
C ALA A 365 18.38 25.92 1.34
N SER A 366 18.37 25.15 0.24
CA SER A 366 18.60 25.70 -1.10
C SER A 366 17.56 26.73 -1.51
N VAL A 367 16.28 26.55 -1.16
CA VAL A 367 15.26 27.58 -1.39
C VAL A 367 15.56 28.84 -0.58
N LEU A 368 15.78 28.71 0.73
CA LEU A 368 16.01 29.84 1.64
C LEU A 368 17.24 30.68 1.24
N VAL A 369 18.32 30.04 0.76
CA VAL A 369 19.48 30.75 0.21
C VAL A 369 19.08 31.56 -1.02
N GLN A 370 18.38 30.95 -1.97
CA GLN A 370 17.97 31.61 -3.22
C GLN A 370 17.03 32.80 -2.98
N VAL A 371 16.11 32.69 -2.01
CA VAL A 371 15.23 33.81 -1.64
C VAL A 371 15.88 34.82 -0.68
N GLY A 372 17.12 34.57 -0.23
CA GLY A 372 17.92 35.50 0.58
C GLY A 372 17.61 35.52 2.06
N LEU A 373 17.04 34.44 2.60
CA LEU A 373 16.76 34.27 4.01
C LEU A 373 17.85 33.49 4.75
N LEU A 374 18.71 32.78 4.02
CA LEU A 374 19.83 32.03 4.59
C LEU A 374 21.14 32.47 3.91
N ASP A 375 22.14 32.82 4.71
CA ASP A 375 23.50 33.07 4.22
C ASP A 375 24.16 31.70 3.93
N PRO A 376 24.57 31.41 2.68
CA PRO A 376 25.20 30.13 2.34
C PRO A 376 26.61 29.97 2.92
N LYS A 377 27.22 31.04 3.46
CA LYS A 377 28.61 30.99 3.95
C LYS A 377 28.78 29.93 5.05
N GLY A 378 29.62 28.94 4.77
CA GLY A 378 29.95 27.85 5.69
C GLY A 378 28.90 26.74 5.74
N LEU A 379 27.88 26.77 4.89
CA LEU A 379 26.86 25.73 4.79
C LEU A 379 27.07 24.88 3.53
N PRO A 380 26.82 23.56 3.58
CA PRO A 380 26.91 22.67 2.43
C PRO A 380 25.65 22.77 1.55
N VAL A 381 25.36 23.95 1.01
CA VAL A 381 24.14 24.24 0.23
C VAL A 381 24.52 24.63 -1.20
N ALA A 382 23.98 23.92 -2.19
CA ALA A 382 24.25 24.19 -3.61
C ALA A 382 23.37 25.33 -4.16
N GLY A 383 22.19 25.57 -3.59
CA GLY A 383 21.25 26.57 -4.11
C GLY A 383 20.73 26.18 -5.49
N ILE A 384 20.63 27.17 -6.38
CA ILE A 384 20.04 27.00 -7.73
C ILE A 384 20.79 25.96 -8.59
N GLU A 385 22.08 25.76 -8.33
CA GLU A 385 22.91 24.81 -9.09
C GLU A 385 22.44 23.36 -8.91
N SER A 386 21.73 23.05 -7.82
CA SER A 386 21.11 21.73 -7.63
C SER A 386 20.08 21.40 -8.72
N ALA A 387 19.24 22.38 -9.10
CA ALA A 387 18.26 22.23 -10.18
C ALA A 387 18.95 22.15 -11.54
N ARG A 388 19.91 23.05 -11.80
CA ARG A 388 20.61 23.11 -13.09
C ARG A 388 21.40 21.84 -13.38
N LYS A 389 22.04 21.26 -12.37
CA LYS A 389 22.82 20.02 -12.51
C LYS A 389 21.96 18.81 -12.90
N LEU A 390 20.66 18.80 -12.58
CA LEU A 390 19.74 17.76 -13.05
C LEU A 390 19.46 17.86 -14.56
N LEU A 391 19.54 19.07 -15.13
CA LEU A 391 19.29 19.31 -16.56
C LEU A 391 20.57 19.25 -17.41
N ASP A 392 21.73 19.50 -16.81
CA ASP A 392 23.02 19.49 -17.50
C ASP A 392 24.08 18.78 -16.64
N GLU A 393 24.38 17.53 -17.01
CA GLU A 393 25.38 16.71 -16.35
C GLU A 393 26.81 17.25 -16.50
N LYS A 394 27.05 18.24 -17.39
CA LYS A 394 28.37 18.84 -17.61
C LYS A 394 28.74 19.91 -16.60
N LEU A 395 27.79 20.41 -15.81
CA LEU A 395 28.09 21.38 -14.74
C LEU A 395 29.07 20.78 -13.71
N PRO A 396 29.94 21.57 -13.07
CA PRO A 396 30.94 21.02 -12.16
C PRO A 396 30.33 20.25 -10.97
N SER A 397 30.92 19.11 -10.62
CA SER A 397 30.61 18.37 -9.38
C SER A 397 31.62 18.70 -8.28
N ASN A 398 31.30 18.36 -7.03
CA ASN A 398 32.23 18.35 -5.88
C ASN A 398 32.80 19.71 -5.44
N GLN A 399 32.30 20.83 -5.93
CA GLN A 399 32.76 22.17 -5.51
C GLN A 399 32.62 22.39 -3.99
N LEU A 400 31.55 21.88 -3.38
CA LEU A 400 31.33 21.96 -1.92
C LEU A 400 32.30 21.08 -1.11
N MET A 401 32.99 20.13 -1.72
CA MET A 401 34.06 19.35 -1.07
C MET A 401 35.39 20.10 -1.00
N GLY A 402 35.52 21.20 -1.77
CA GLY A 402 36.71 22.05 -1.80
C GLY A 402 38.00 21.30 -2.12
N ASP A 403 39.08 21.67 -1.44
CA ASP A 403 40.43 21.11 -1.65
C ASP A 403 40.50 19.59 -1.42
N LYS A 404 39.61 19.01 -0.60
CA LYS A 404 39.59 17.56 -0.32
C LYS A 404 39.25 16.71 -1.54
N TRP A 405 38.61 17.29 -2.57
CA TRP A 405 38.33 16.57 -3.82
C TRP A 405 39.51 16.62 -4.79
N SER A 406 40.36 17.64 -4.69
CA SER A 406 41.48 17.86 -5.61
C SER A 406 42.78 17.20 -5.14
N ALA A 407 42.80 16.67 -3.91
CA ALA A 407 43.88 15.89 -3.31
C ALA A 407 43.65 14.40 -3.53
#